data_AF-A0A7S2NL34-F1
#
_entry.id   AF-A0A7S2NL34-F1
#
_cell.length_a   1.000
_cell.length_b   1.000
_cell.length_c   1.000
_cell.angle_alpha   90.00
_cell.angle_beta   90.00
_cell.angle_gamma   90.00
#
_symmetry.space_group_name_H-M   'P 1'
#
loop_
_entity.id
_entity.type
_entity.pdbx_description
1 polymer ?
#
loop_
_entity_poly.entity_id
_entity_poly.type
_entity_poly.pdbx_seq_one_letter_code
_entity_poly.pdbx_strand_id
1 'polypeptide(L)'
;FCYIEKNACTQFNQLFNRLNKISGFPQNKPWMEYYKSNLNEQNMTMADISQKNGWKWGVFLRNPVDRYISAWGSKCVQQEDEGRHCLPVGMFAPKGSTDDLLHNLEANLKNLSGLLTDPHWAPQSAFCGGLNGTRGFDFVGSLSGDVNKQVKDMLKMADVETSWVDTFFPPNDIAGHKAPKKKFPPDASKKVRELYSEDFRLPVPTDME
;
A
#
# COMPACT_ATOMS: atom_id res chain seq x y z
N PHE A 1 -4.62 11.12 -3.96
CA PHE A 1 -4.45 9.94 -3.08
C PHE A 1 -3.01 9.92 -2.56
N CYS A 2 -2.83 9.70 -1.25
CA CYS A 2 -1.52 9.51 -0.64
C CYS A 2 -1.00 8.09 -0.93
N TYR A 3 0.08 8.00 -1.70
CA TYR A 3 0.68 6.74 -2.11
C TYR A 3 1.58 6.18 -0.99
N ILE A 4 1.12 5.12 -0.33
CA ILE A 4 1.85 4.43 0.74
C ILE A 4 2.14 3.01 0.29
N GLU A 5 3.40 2.62 0.25
CA GLU A 5 3.79 1.28 -0.20
C GLU A 5 3.02 0.18 0.54
N LYS A 6 2.58 -0.81 -0.24
CA LYS A 6 1.72 -1.93 0.21
C LYS A 6 0.31 -1.56 0.68
N ASN A 7 -0.17 -0.35 0.38
CA ASN A 7 -1.57 0.04 0.57
C ASN A 7 -2.37 0.06 -0.75
N ALA A 8 -2.43 -1.08 -1.44
CA ALA A 8 -3.19 -1.27 -2.69
C ALA A 8 -2.82 -0.28 -3.82
N CYS A 9 -1.57 0.17 -3.81
CA CYS A 9 -1.02 1.14 -4.75
C CYS A 9 -1.24 0.79 -6.23
N THR A 10 -1.05 -0.48 -6.59
CA THR A 10 -1.28 -0.96 -7.96
C THR A 10 -2.73 -0.78 -8.37
N GLN A 11 -3.67 -1.19 -7.52
CA GLN A 11 -5.11 -1.07 -7.78
C GLN A 11 -5.52 0.40 -7.93
N PHE A 12 -5.05 1.28 -7.05
CA PHE A 12 -5.32 2.71 -7.15
C PHE A 12 -4.75 3.34 -8.42
N ASN A 13 -3.50 3.02 -8.78
CA ASN A 13 -2.89 3.51 -10.01
C ASN A 13 -3.71 3.08 -11.25
N GLN A 14 -4.12 1.82 -11.31
CA GLN A 14 -4.92 1.32 -12.42
C GLN A 14 -6.31 1.96 -12.48
N LEU A 15 -6.97 2.11 -11.33
CA LEU A 15 -8.24 2.82 -11.22
C LEU A 15 -8.11 4.27 -11.71
N PHE A 16 -7.12 5.03 -11.23
CA PHE A 16 -6.93 6.42 -11.65
C PHE A 16 -6.49 6.54 -13.11
N ASN A 17 -5.74 5.59 -13.66
CA ASN A 17 -5.45 5.57 -15.09
C ASN A 17 -6.74 5.44 -15.91
N ARG A 18 -7.67 4.56 -15.50
CA ARG A 18 -8.96 4.42 -16.19
C ARG A 18 -9.82 5.67 -16.08
N LEU A 19 -9.91 6.26 -14.88
CA LEU A 19 -10.66 7.49 -14.65
C LEU A 19 -10.10 8.67 -15.49
N ASN A 20 -8.78 8.73 -15.66
CA ASN A 20 -8.12 9.73 -16.51
C ASN A 20 -8.06 9.33 -17.99
N LYS A 21 -8.79 8.28 -18.41
CA LYS A 21 -8.85 7.78 -19.80
C LYS A 21 -7.47 7.43 -20.39
N ILE A 22 -6.52 7.08 -19.54
CA ILE A 22 -5.19 6.63 -19.94
C ILE A 22 -5.30 5.16 -20.34
N SER A 23 -4.95 4.87 -21.59
CA SER A 23 -5.07 3.55 -22.20
C SER A 23 -3.87 3.23 -23.11
N GLY A 24 -3.86 2.05 -23.73
CA GLY A 24 -2.83 1.68 -24.69
C GLY A 24 -1.59 0.99 -24.10
N PHE A 25 -1.69 0.48 -22.87
CA PHE A 25 -0.58 -0.24 -22.27
C PHE A 25 -0.48 -1.67 -22.81
N PRO A 26 0.72 -2.10 -23.26
CA PRO A 26 0.96 -3.47 -23.64
C PRO A 26 0.70 -4.41 -22.46
N GLN A 27 -0.12 -5.44 -22.66
CA GLN A 27 -0.44 -6.44 -21.64
C GLN A 27 0.80 -7.14 -21.08
N ASN A 28 1.88 -7.23 -21.87
CA ASN A 28 3.15 -7.84 -21.49
C ASN A 28 4.08 -6.90 -20.68
N LYS A 29 3.68 -5.65 -20.44
CA LYS A 29 4.46 -4.67 -19.69
C LYS A 29 3.57 -3.89 -18.71
N PRO A 30 2.93 -4.58 -17.74
CA PRO A 30 2.00 -3.96 -16.79
C PRO A 30 2.67 -2.87 -15.93
N TRP A 31 4.00 -2.89 -15.81
CA TRP A 31 4.71 -1.83 -15.09
C TRP A 31 4.67 -0.47 -15.77
N MET A 32 4.39 -0.41 -17.08
CA MET A 32 4.28 0.87 -17.79
C MET A 32 2.98 1.63 -17.47
N GLU A 33 2.04 0.97 -16.79
CA GLU A 33 0.84 1.61 -16.23
C GLU A 33 1.17 2.41 -14.97
N TYR A 34 2.28 2.13 -14.28
CA TYR A 34 2.59 2.80 -13.03
C TYR A 34 2.84 4.30 -13.23
N TYR A 35 2.29 5.09 -12.32
CA TYR A 35 2.48 6.54 -12.23
C TYR A 35 2.00 7.35 -13.43
N LYS A 36 1.17 6.82 -14.34
CA LYS A 36 0.70 7.60 -15.50
C LYS A 36 -0.34 8.67 -15.17
N SER A 37 -1.10 8.47 -14.11
CA SER A 37 -1.94 9.53 -13.51
C SER A 37 -1.18 10.44 -12.52
N ASN A 38 0.15 10.48 -12.54
CA ASN A 38 0.91 11.41 -11.70
C ASN A 38 0.86 12.85 -12.24
N LEU A 39 1.21 13.83 -11.41
CA LEU A 39 1.15 15.26 -11.75
C LEU A 39 1.91 15.62 -13.02
N ASN A 40 3.14 15.13 -13.15
CA ASN A 40 4.01 15.47 -14.28
C ASN A 40 3.43 14.94 -15.59
N GLU A 41 2.90 13.71 -15.60
CA GLU A 41 2.29 13.10 -16.78
C GLU A 41 0.95 13.78 -17.16
N GLN A 42 0.33 14.49 -16.22
CA GLN A 42 -0.89 15.28 -16.45
C GLN A 42 -0.62 16.78 -16.67
N ASN A 43 0.65 17.21 -16.83
CA ASN A 43 1.06 18.61 -16.94
C ASN A 43 0.52 19.50 -15.79
N MET A 44 0.52 18.97 -14.57
CA MET A 44 0.08 19.66 -13.37
C MET A 44 1.24 19.94 -12.42
N THR A 45 1.10 20.98 -11.61
CA THR A 45 2.01 21.33 -10.52
C THR A 45 1.35 21.12 -9.15
N MET A 46 2.14 21.16 -8.09
CA MET A 46 1.60 21.12 -6.71
C MET A 46 0.67 22.31 -6.40
N ALA A 47 0.84 23.45 -7.07
CA ALA A 47 -0.03 24.61 -6.89
C ALA A 47 -1.42 24.38 -7.49
N ASP A 48 -1.50 23.59 -8.57
CA ASP A 48 -2.76 23.25 -9.23
C ASP A 48 -3.60 22.31 -8.35
N ILE A 49 -2.95 21.37 -7.66
CA ILE A 49 -3.62 20.36 -6.82
C ILE A 49 -3.87 20.80 -5.38
N SER A 50 -4.45 21.98 -5.18
CA SER A 50 -4.73 22.53 -3.84
C SER A 50 -6.21 22.37 -3.42
N GLN A 51 -6.47 22.32 -2.12
CA GLN A 51 -7.86 22.34 -1.59
C GLN A 51 -8.64 23.58 -2.05
N LYS A 52 -7.97 24.73 -2.19
CA LYS A 52 -8.56 25.97 -2.74
C LYS A 52 -9.08 25.77 -4.16
N ASN A 53 -8.41 24.94 -4.95
CA ASN A 53 -8.81 24.59 -6.31
C ASN A 53 -9.79 23.40 -6.34
N GLY A 54 -10.38 23.04 -5.20
CA GLY A 54 -11.37 21.96 -5.10
C GLY A 54 -10.80 20.56 -4.96
N TRP A 55 -9.47 20.40 -4.87
CA TRP A 55 -8.86 19.07 -4.74
C TRP A 55 -9.18 18.42 -3.40
N LYS A 56 -9.49 17.12 -3.48
CA LYS A 56 -9.74 16.26 -2.34
C LYS A 56 -8.56 15.34 -2.07
N TRP A 57 -8.17 15.24 -0.80
CA TRP A 57 -7.05 14.44 -0.36
C TRP A 57 -7.55 13.17 0.32
N GLY A 58 -7.30 12.03 -0.30
CA GLY A 58 -7.60 10.71 0.27
C GLY A 58 -6.35 9.95 0.68
N VAL A 59 -6.41 9.23 1.80
CA VAL A 59 -5.42 8.24 2.21
C VAL A 59 -6.13 6.95 2.60
N PHE A 60 -5.53 5.80 2.28
CA PHE A 60 -5.93 4.51 2.81
C PHE A 60 -4.82 3.97 3.70
N LEU A 61 -5.18 3.58 4.91
CA LEU A 61 -4.29 2.96 5.88
C LEU A 61 -4.45 1.44 5.85
N ARG A 62 -3.43 0.73 6.33
CA ARG A 62 -3.46 -0.72 6.45
C ARG A 62 -2.97 -1.10 7.84
N ASN A 63 -3.49 -2.21 8.37
CA ASN A 63 -2.93 -2.79 9.59
C ASN A 63 -1.41 -2.98 9.40
N PRO A 64 -0.55 -2.42 10.28
CA PRO A 64 0.90 -2.46 10.07
C PRO A 64 1.48 -3.87 9.95
N VAL A 65 0.88 -4.87 10.63
CA VAL A 65 1.29 -6.27 10.50
C VAL A 65 0.96 -6.82 9.11
N ASP A 66 -0.25 -6.57 8.62
CA ASP A 66 -0.64 -7.00 7.28
C ASP A 66 0.18 -6.30 6.19
N ARG A 67 0.52 -5.02 6.40
CA ARG A 67 1.39 -4.24 5.50
C ARG A 67 2.79 -4.87 5.44
N TYR A 68 3.37 -5.18 6.59
CA TYR A 68 4.68 -5.84 6.68
C TYR A 68 4.65 -7.23 6.02
N ILE A 69 3.65 -8.06 6.29
CA ILE A 69 3.50 -9.39 5.66
C ILE A 69 3.38 -9.24 4.14
N SER A 70 2.66 -8.23 3.67
CA SER A 70 2.57 -7.92 2.25
C SER A 70 3.92 -7.53 1.65
N ALA A 71 4.75 -6.76 2.36
CA ALA A 71 6.11 -6.43 1.93
C ALA A 71 7.00 -7.67 1.88
N TRP A 72 7.00 -8.47 2.96
CA TRP A 72 7.72 -9.74 3.05
C TRP A 72 7.37 -10.70 1.92
N GLY A 73 6.08 -10.93 1.71
CA GLY A 73 5.59 -11.83 0.68
C GLY A 73 5.97 -11.40 -0.74
N SER A 74 6.06 -10.09 -1.01
CA SER A 74 6.40 -9.57 -2.33
C SER A 74 7.92 -9.46 -2.55
N LYS A 75 8.66 -8.89 -1.59
CA LYS A 75 10.09 -8.59 -1.75
C LYS A 75 11.00 -9.76 -1.42
N CYS A 76 10.66 -10.58 -0.41
CA CYS A 76 11.52 -11.67 0.05
C CYS A 76 11.11 -13.06 -0.44
N VAL A 77 9.80 -13.30 -0.62
CA VAL A 77 9.28 -14.61 -1.06
C VAL A 77 9.10 -14.65 -2.58
N GLN A 78 8.38 -13.69 -3.15
CA GLN A 78 8.17 -13.59 -4.60
C GLN A 78 9.37 -12.96 -5.34
N GLN A 79 10.29 -12.32 -4.61
CA GLN A 79 11.48 -11.67 -5.15
C GLN A 79 11.15 -10.63 -6.24
N GLU A 80 10.09 -9.85 -6.04
CA GLU A 80 9.84 -8.67 -6.86
C GLU A 80 11.06 -7.74 -6.86
N ASP A 81 11.27 -7.02 -7.97
CA ASP A 81 12.42 -6.14 -8.21
C ASP A 81 13.76 -6.87 -8.04
N GLU A 82 13.81 -8.14 -8.44
CA GLU A 82 14.97 -9.02 -8.30
C GLU A 82 15.37 -9.20 -6.83
N GLY A 83 14.39 -9.03 -5.93
CA GLY A 83 14.55 -9.13 -4.48
C GLY A 83 15.49 -8.09 -3.86
N ARG A 84 15.84 -7.02 -4.59
CA ARG A 84 16.73 -5.94 -4.09
C ARG A 84 16.21 -5.27 -2.82
N HIS A 85 14.91 -5.37 -2.57
CA HIS A 85 14.24 -4.85 -1.39
C HIS A 85 14.04 -5.89 -0.29
N CYS A 86 14.52 -7.13 -0.45
CA CYS A 86 14.58 -8.07 0.67
C CYS A 86 15.80 -7.75 1.53
N LEU A 87 15.57 -7.45 2.81
CA LEU A 87 16.62 -6.98 3.69
C LEU A 87 17.02 -8.05 4.72
N PRO A 88 18.32 -8.21 5.02
CA PRO A 88 19.45 -7.68 4.24
C PRO A 88 19.50 -8.29 2.83
N VAL A 89 20.06 -7.54 1.88
CA VAL A 89 20.11 -7.93 0.46
C VAL A 89 20.78 -9.29 0.30
N GLY A 90 20.18 -10.16 -0.51
CA GLY A 90 20.67 -11.53 -0.74
C GLY A 90 20.10 -12.57 0.22
N MET A 91 19.40 -12.18 1.30
CA MET A 91 18.64 -13.12 2.14
C MET A 91 17.26 -13.41 1.57
N PHE A 92 17.23 -13.91 0.34
CA PHE A 92 15.98 -14.38 -0.26
C PHE A 92 15.49 -15.59 0.51
N ALA A 93 14.16 -15.67 0.68
CA ALA A 93 13.55 -16.94 0.99
C ALA A 93 13.19 -17.60 -0.35
N PRO A 94 14.06 -18.47 -0.92
CA PRO A 94 13.63 -19.30 -2.05
C PRO A 94 12.39 -20.12 -1.61
N LYS A 95 11.80 -20.90 -2.52
CA LYS A 95 10.77 -21.91 -2.17
C LYS A 95 11.36 -23.04 -1.28
N GLY A 96 12.10 -22.69 -0.23
CA GLY A 96 12.75 -23.55 0.72
C GLY A 96 11.80 -24.03 1.81
N SER A 97 12.40 -24.58 2.86
CA SER A 97 11.68 -25.13 4.00
C SER A 97 10.99 -24.02 4.81
N THR A 98 10.02 -24.40 5.66
CA THR A 98 9.42 -23.45 6.62
C THR A 98 10.50 -22.80 7.50
N ASP A 99 11.55 -23.53 7.83
CA ASP A 99 12.63 -23.03 8.69
C ASP A 99 13.46 -21.94 8.01
N ASP A 100 13.72 -22.07 6.70
CA ASP A 100 14.41 -21.02 5.93
C ASP A 100 13.58 -19.72 5.86
N LEU A 101 12.26 -19.85 5.69
CA LEU A 101 11.35 -18.71 5.70
C LEU A 101 11.38 -17.98 7.05
N LEU A 102 11.39 -18.75 8.14
CA LEU A 102 11.46 -18.21 9.51
C LEU A 102 12.80 -17.55 9.80
N HIS A 103 13.89 -18.21 9.43
CA HIS A 103 15.25 -17.69 9.60
C HIS A 103 15.42 -16.34 8.89
N ASN A 104 15.01 -16.26 7.63
CA ASN A 104 15.14 -15.03 6.85
C ASN A 104 14.21 -13.93 7.37
N LEU A 105 13.01 -14.28 7.84
CA LEU A 105 12.09 -13.33 8.48
C LEU A 105 12.72 -12.72 9.74
N GLU A 106 13.35 -13.54 10.58
CA GLU A 106 14.05 -13.04 11.76
C GLU A 106 15.24 -12.16 11.41
N ALA A 107 16.02 -12.54 10.39
CA ALA A 107 17.14 -11.72 9.93
C ALA A 107 16.68 -10.37 9.38
N ASN A 108 15.55 -10.33 8.67
CA ASN A 108 14.93 -9.10 8.21
C ASN A 108 14.51 -8.20 9.36
N LEU A 109 13.80 -8.75 10.36
CA LEU A 109 13.40 -8.00 11.57
C LEU A 109 14.58 -7.49 12.40
N LYS A 110 15.78 -8.05 12.25
CA LYS A 110 17.02 -7.56 12.90
C LYS A 110 17.65 -6.39 12.12
N ASN A 111 17.32 -6.20 10.85
CA ASN A 111 17.90 -5.14 10.01
C ASN A 111 17.10 -3.82 10.07
N LEU A 112 16.94 -3.28 11.28
CA LEU A 112 16.06 -2.14 11.52
C LEU A 112 16.43 -0.90 10.70
N SER A 113 17.72 -0.59 10.56
CA SER A 113 18.18 0.57 9.78
C SER A 113 17.82 0.47 8.30
N GLY A 114 17.95 -0.72 7.70
CA GLY A 114 17.51 -0.97 6.34
C GLY A 114 15.99 -0.85 6.20
N LEU A 115 15.24 -1.45 7.13
CA LEU A 115 13.78 -1.42 7.09
C LEU A 115 13.22 0.01 7.15
N LEU A 116 13.83 0.90 7.93
CA LEU A 116 13.32 2.27 8.07
C LEU A 116 13.68 3.18 6.89
N THR A 117 14.65 2.80 6.06
CA THR A 117 15.12 3.61 4.92
C THR A 117 14.57 3.15 3.58
N ASP A 118 14.12 1.91 3.47
CA ASP A 118 13.48 1.39 2.27
C ASP A 118 11.95 1.63 2.31
N PRO A 119 11.36 2.29 1.30
CA PRO A 119 9.95 2.67 1.32
C PRO A 119 8.99 1.47 1.44
N HIS A 120 9.39 0.27 1.02
CA HIS A 120 8.50 -0.91 1.15
C HIS A 120 8.31 -1.34 2.61
N TRP A 121 9.20 -0.92 3.49
CA TRP A 121 9.25 -1.29 4.91
C TRP A 121 9.08 -0.10 5.83
N ALA A 122 9.33 1.12 5.37
CA ALA A 122 9.18 2.35 6.14
C ALA A 122 7.77 2.45 6.76
N PRO A 123 7.64 2.98 7.99
CA PRO A 123 6.34 3.15 8.66
C PRO A 123 5.39 3.98 7.79
N GLN A 124 4.09 3.65 7.79
CA GLN A 124 3.11 4.39 6.96
C GLN A 124 3.03 5.86 7.41
N SER A 125 3.27 6.14 8.69
CA SER A 125 3.37 7.50 9.23
C SER A 125 4.50 8.35 8.64
N ALA A 126 5.50 7.77 7.98
CA ALA A 126 6.57 8.51 7.31
C ALA A 126 6.20 9.00 5.89
N PHE A 127 5.05 8.57 5.36
CA PHE A 127 4.62 8.95 4.01
C PHE A 127 3.87 10.28 4.00
N CYS A 128 3.82 10.90 2.82
CA CYS A 128 2.96 12.05 2.51
C CYS A 128 3.16 13.27 3.42
N GLY A 129 4.40 13.52 3.85
CA GLY A 129 4.74 14.63 4.75
C GLY A 129 4.42 14.37 6.22
N GLY A 130 4.05 13.14 6.57
CA GLY A 130 3.64 12.73 7.90
C GLY A 130 2.13 12.54 8.01
N LEU A 131 1.71 11.48 8.69
CA LEU A 131 0.27 11.18 8.91
C LEU A 131 -0.25 11.65 10.28
N ASN A 132 0.39 12.64 10.90
CA ASN A 132 0.07 13.07 12.28
C ASN A 132 -1.42 13.49 12.42
N GLY A 133 -2.23 12.56 12.93
CA GLY A 133 -3.68 12.73 13.11
C GLY A 133 -4.48 12.85 11.80
N THR A 134 -3.94 12.42 10.66
CA THR A 134 -4.57 12.51 9.31
C THR A 134 -5.13 13.90 8.96
N ARG A 135 -4.60 14.93 9.61
CA ARG A 135 -5.06 16.31 9.44
C ARG A 135 -4.70 16.76 8.02
N GLY A 136 -5.70 17.21 7.26
CA GLY A 136 -5.53 17.63 5.87
C GLY A 136 -5.99 16.61 4.84
N PHE A 137 -6.37 15.40 5.24
CA PHE A 137 -7.10 14.47 4.38
C PHE A 137 -8.60 14.71 4.49
N ASP A 138 -9.27 14.84 3.34
CA ASP A 138 -10.73 14.86 3.24
C ASP A 138 -11.30 13.45 3.44
N PHE A 139 -10.56 12.42 3.06
CA PHE A 139 -10.95 11.01 3.21
C PHE A 139 -9.82 10.18 3.84
N VAL A 140 -10.17 9.42 4.88
CA VAL A 140 -9.29 8.41 5.48
C VAL A 140 -10.01 7.08 5.43
N GLY A 141 -9.47 6.13 4.69
CA GLY A 141 -9.99 4.77 4.57
C GLY A 141 -9.07 3.74 5.21
N SER A 142 -9.57 2.51 5.32
CA SER A 142 -8.84 1.33 5.75
C SER A 142 -8.87 0.26 4.66
N LEU A 143 -7.76 -0.47 4.48
CA LEU A 143 -7.70 -1.69 3.66
C LEU A 143 -8.18 -2.93 4.44
N SER A 144 -9.17 -2.73 5.31
CA SER A 144 -9.93 -3.75 6.02
C SER A 144 -11.42 -3.50 5.79
N GLY A 145 -12.26 -4.51 6.06
CA GLY A 145 -13.71 -4.42 5.83
C GLY A 145 -14.06 -4.31 4.36
N ASP A 146 -15.12 -3.57 4.04
CA ASP A 146 -15.58 -3.35 2.67
C ASP A 146 -14.78 -2.23 1.99
N VAL A 147 -13.61 -2.60 1.44
CA VAL A 147 -12.72 -1.67 0.72
C VAL A 147 -13.38 -1.15 -0.56
N ASN A 148 -14.21 -1.95 -1.24
CA ASN A 148 -14.95 -1.53 -2.44
C ASN A 148 -15.83 -0.31 -2.11
N LYS A 149 -16.67 -0.44 -1.08
CA LYS A 149 -17.55 0.65 -0.63
C LYS A 149 -16.74 1.88 -0.23
N GLN A 150 -15.66 1.71 0.54
CA GLN A 150 -14.81 2.83 0.94
C GLN A 150 -14.21 3.58 -0.26
N VAL A 151 -13.75 2.87 -1.29
CA VAL A 151 -13.23 3.50 -2.52
C VAL A 151 -14.36 4.22 -3.27
N LYS A 152 -15.56 3.64 -3.35
CA LYS A 152 -16.74 4.33 -3.93
C LYS A 152 -17.08 5.61 -3.16
N ASP A 153 -17.04 5.56 -1.83
CA ASP A 153 -17.34 6.71 -0.98
C ASP A 153 -16.28 7.81 -1.13
N MET A 154 -14.99 7.45 -1.22
CA MET A 154 -13.90 8.38 -1.54
C MET A 154 -14.11 9.07 -2.89
N LEU A 155 -14.46 8.32 -3.95
CA LEU A 155 -14.67 8.89 -5.28
C LEU A 155 -15.92 9.78 -5.35
N LYS A 156 -17.01 9.38 -4.70
CA LYS A 156 -18.23 10.21 -4.59
C LYS A 156 -17.97 11.55 -3.90
N MET A 157 -17.12 11.57 -2.88
CA MET A 157 -16.70 12.82 -2.22
C MET A 157 -16.02 13.80 -3.18
N ALA A 158 -15.37 13.30 -4.23
CA ALA A 158 -14.72 14.08 -5.26
C ALA A 158 -15.60 14.28 -6.52
N ASP A 159 -16.87 13.89 -6.48
CA ASP A 159 -17.81 13.92 -7.63
C ASP A 159 -17.28 13.14 -8.85
N VAL A 160 -16.61 12.01 -8.59
CA VAL A 160 -16.04 11.13 -9.62
C VAL A 160 -16.90 9.87 -9.80
N GLU A 161 -17.03 9.41 -11.04
CA GLU A 161 -17.76 8.17 -11.34
C GLU A 161 -17.13 6.95 -10.64
N THR A 162 -17.97 5.95 -10.33
CA THR A 162 -17.57 4.78 -9.54
C THR A 162 -17.64 3.46 -10.31
N SER A 163 -17.95 3.51 -11.61
CA SER A 163 -18.18 2.32 -12.46
C SER A 163 -16.96 1.38 -12.50
N TRP A 164 -15.75 1.93 -12.44
CA TRP A 164 -14.51 1.18 -12.46
C TRP A 164 -14.09 0.56 -11.13
N VAL A 165 -14.74 0.93 -10.01
CA VAL A 165 -14.31 0.45 -8.68
C VAL A 165 -14.44 -1.06 -8.56
N ASP A 166 -15.53 -1.65 -9.08
CA ASP A 166 -15.75 -3.10 -9.01
C ASP A 166 -14.72 -3.91 -9.79
N THR A 167 -14.05 -3.28 -10.77
CA THR A 167 -12.97 -3.92 -11.55
C THR A 167 -11.68 -4.04 -10.74
N PHE A 168 -11.31 -2.99 -9.98
CA PHE A 168 -10.01 -2.91 -9.30
C PHE A 168 -10.08 -3.25 -7.81
N PHE A 169 -11.26 -3.08 -7.20
CA PHE A 169 -11.57 -3.39 -5.82
C PHE A 169 -12.86 -4.20 -5.75
N PRO A 170 -12.91 -5.43 -6.29
CA PRO A 170 -14.15 -6.22 -6.33
C PRO A 170 -14.75 -6.42 -4.92
N PRO A 171 -16.08 -6.38 -4.74
CA PRO A 171 -16.74 -6.37 -3.43
C PRO A 171 -16.52 -7.64 -2.59
N ASN A 172 -16.20 -8.76 -3.23
CA ASN A 172 -16.02 -10.06 -2.58
C ASN A 172 -14.57 -10.55 -2.60
N ASP A 173 -13.60 -9.70 -2.94
CA ASP A 173 -12.18 -10.09 -2.91
C ASP A 173 -11.30 -9.05 -2.23
N ILE A 174 -10.29 -9.55 -1.52
CA ILE A 174 -9.23 -8.71 -0.96
C ILE A 174 -8.21 -8.50 -2.06
N ALA A 175 -8.23 -7.32 -2.67
CA ALA A 175 -7.28 -6.97 -3.71
C ALA A 175 -5.85 -6.86 -3.14
N GLY A 176 -4.88 -7.48 -3.81
CA GLY A 176 -3.46 -7.49 -3.43
C GLY A 176 -2.85 -8.89 -3.34
N HIS A 177 -1.54 -8.97 -3.15
CA HIS A 177 -0.86 -10.27 -2.98
C HIS A 177 -1.41 -10.94 -1.71
N LYS A 178 -2.18 -12.01 -1.90
CA LYS A 178 -2.49 -12.97 -0.84
C LYS A 178 -1.18 -13.68 -0.51
N ALA A 179 -0.35 -13.07 0.33
CA ALA A 179 0.70 -13.82 0.99
C ALA A 179 0.01 -15.03 1.64
N PRO A 180 0.50 -16.25 1.41
CA PRO A 180 -0.11 -17.41 2.02
C PRO A 180 -0.19 -17.13 3.52
N LYS A 181 -1.40 -17.15 4.09
CA LYS A 181 -1.64 -17.05 5.53
C LYS A 181 -1.09 -18.28 6.27
N LYS A 182 0.04 -18.85 5.83
CA LYS A 182 0.90 -19.66 6.68
C LYS A 182 1.15 -18.79 7.91
N LYS A 183 0.90 -19.36 9.08
CA LYS A 183 0.88 -18.64 10.35
C LYS A 183 2.19 -17.86 10.49
N PHE A 184 2.10 -16.55 10.33
CA PHE A 184 3.19 -15.65 10.70
C PHE A 184 3.43 -15.89 12.20
N PRO A 185 4.68 -16.18 12.63
CA PRO A 185 4.92 -16.56 14.01
C PRO A 185 4.41 -15.48 14.98
N PRO A 186 3.77 -15.86 16.10
CA PRO A 186 3.30 -14.90 17.10
C PRO A 186 4.39 -13.92 17.56
N ASP A 187 5.62 -14.42 17.75
CA ASP A 187 6.77 -13.61 18.17
C ASP A 187 7.19 -12.60 17.09
N ALA A 188 7.10 -12.97 15.82
CA ALA A 188 7.35 -12.05 14.71
C ALA A 188 6.27 -10.96 14.66
N SER A 189 4.99 -11.32 14.84
CA SER A 189 3.90 -10.33 14.90
C SER A 189 4.11 -9.33 16.04
N LYS A 190 4.58 -9.78 17.21
CA LYS A 190 4.88 -8.89 18.33
C LYS A 190 6.00 -7.90 17.98
N LYS A 191 7.11 -8.37 17.41
CA LYS A 191 8.21 -7.50 16.96
C LYS A 191 7.78 -6.48 15.91
N VAL A 192 6.95 -6.89 14.95
CA VAL A 192 6.38 -5.97 13.95
C VAL A 192 5.50 -4.92 14.62
N ARG A 193 4.69 -5.29 15.63
CA ARG A 193 3.88 -4.33 16.39
C ARG A 193 4.72 -3.31 17.16
N GLU A 194 5.82 -3.76 17.75
CA GLU A 194 6.77 -2.88 18.44
C GLU A 194 7.46 -1.94 17.43
N LEU A 195 7.92 -2.47 16.29
CA LEU A 195 8.60 -1.69 15.25
C LEU A 195 7.71 -0.59 14.64
N TYR A 196 6.43 -0.90 14.43
CA TYR A 196 5.45 0.03 13.84
C TYR A 196 4.45 0.58 14.86
N SER A 197 4.85 0.73 16.12
CA SER A 197 3.94 1.14 17.20
C SER A 197 3.24 2.47 16.93
N GLU A 198 3.90 3.42 16.28
CA GLU A 198 3.32 4.70 15.90
C GLU A 198 2.23 4.55 14.83
N ASP A 199 2.39 3.61 13.89
CA ASP A 199 1.39 3.38 12.85
C ASP A 199 0.09 2.81 13.42
N PHE A 200 0.15 2.11 14.56
CA PHE A 200 -1.04 1.62 15.29
C PHE A 200 -1.82 2.73 16.00
N ARG A 201 -1.23 3.93 16.14
CA ARG A 201 -1.91 5.10 16.72
C ARG A 201 -2.58 5.96 15.66
N LEU A 202 -2.40 5.65 14.37
CA LEU A 202 -3.04 6.39 13.31
C LEU A 202 -4.56 6.19 13.38
N PRO A 203 -5.35 7.24 13.13
CA PRO A 203 -6.80 7.15 13.17
C PRO A 203 -7.28 6.34 11.96
N VAL A 204 -7.41 5.04 12.15
CA VAL A 204 -8.13 4.18 11.21
C VAL A 204 -9.61 4.30 11.54
N PRO A 205 -10.49 4.55 10.57
CA PRO A 205 -11.93 4.47 10.81
C PRO A 205 -12.23 3.09 11.41
N THR A 206 -12.61 3.05 12.68
CA THR A 206 -13.28 1.88 13.23
C THR A 206 -14.61 1.80 12.49
N ASP A 207 -14.85 0.66 11.84
CA ASP A 207 -15.94 0.43 10.89
C ASP A 207 -17.13 1.38 11.10
N MET A 208 -17.46 2.16 10.07
CA MET A 208 -18.74 2.87 10.01
C MET A 208 -19.83 1.80 9.95
N GLU A 209 -20.21 1.25 11.11
CA GLU A 209 -21.40 0.41 11.29
C GLU A 209 -22.67 1.15 10.86
#